data_AF-A0A1V5NHT0-F1
#
_entry.id   AF-A0A1V5NHT0-F1
#
_cell.length_a   1.000
_cell.length_b   1.000
_cell.length_c   1.000
_cell.angle_alpha   90.00
_cell.angle_beta   90.00
_cell.angle_gamma   90.00
#
_symmetry.space_group_name_H-M   'P 1'
#
loop_
_entity.id
_entity.type
_entity.pdbx_description
1 polymer ?
#
loop_
_entity_poly.entity_id
_entity_poly.type
_entity_poly.pdbx_seq_one_letter_code
_entity_poly.pdbx_strand_id
1 'polypeptide(L)' 'MVLPDTPLYNSKTDAEFRIRMIQEIKEQYKDILGPKIKLLDLPNGLDLVQEWVRNQLYDVSGGHVDMRPAEISHIAA' A
#
# COMPACT_ATOMS: atom_id res chain seq x y z
N MET A 1 -5.39 0.59 -22.32
CA MET A 1 -5.14 1.29 -21.04
C MET A 1 -3.85 2.08 -21.25
N VAL A 2 -3.90 3.41 -21.28
CA VAL A 2 -2.70 4.25 -21.42
C VAL A 2 -2.14 4.43 -20.02
N LEU A 3 -0.96 3.86 -19.77
CA LEU A 3 -0.28 4.07 -18.50
C LEU A 3 0.29 5.50 -18.50
N PRO A 4 0.19 6.23 -17.38
CA PRO A 4 0.82 7.54 -17.24
C PRO A 4 2.31 7.46 -17.58
N ASP A 5 2.83 8.44 -18.31
CA ASP A 5 4.28 8.60 -18.54
C ASP A 5 4.93 9.13 -17.26
N THR A 6 5.11 8.24 -16.29
CA THR A 6 5.82 8.55 -15.05
C THR A 6 6.97 7.57 -14.85
N PRO A 7 8.03 7.98 -14.13
CA PRO A 7 9.16 7.11 -13.86
C PRO A 7 8.78 5.77 -13.24
N LEU A 8 7.68 5.70 -12.50
CA LEU A 8 7.15 4.48 -11.92
C LEU A 8 6.84 3.41 -12.99
N TYR A 9 6.13 3.78 -14.05
CA TYR A 9 5.66 2.86 -15.10
C TYR A 9 6.72 2.55 -16.16
N ASN A 10 7.88 3.23 -16.11
CA ASN A 10 9.04 2.98 -16.97
C ASN A 10 10.04 1.97 -16.38
N SER A 11 9.67 1.29 -15.29
CA SER A 11 10.51 0.29 -14.62
C SER A 11 10.65 -0.98 -15.46
N LYS A 12 11.88 -1.50 -15.61
CA LYS A 12 12.14 -2.73 -16.40
C LYS A 12 12.03 -4.01 -15.58
N THR A 13 12.11 -3.89 -14.25
CA THR A 13 12.09 -5.01 -13.30
C THR A 13 11.12 -4.76 -12.15
N ASP A 14 10.61 -5.83 -11.53
CA ASP A 14 9.72 -5.74 -10.36
C ASP A 14 10.42 -5.05 -9.17
N ALA A 15 11.72 -5.31 -8.98
CA ALA A 15 12.52 -4.69 -7.93
C ALA A 15 12.63 -3.17 -8.11
N GLU A 16 12.92 -2.70 -9.34
CA GLU A 16 12.94 -1.26 -9.63
C GLU A 16 11.56 -0.63 -9.46
N PHE A 17 10.51 -1.31 -9.90
CA PHE A 17 9.14 -0.85 -9.75
C PHE A 17 8.79 -0.67 -8.27
N ARG A 18 9.08 -1.67 -7.43
CA ARG A 18 8.87 -1.60 -5.97
C ARG A 18 9.61 -0.44 -5.33
N ILE A 19 10.88 -0.23 -5.69
CA ILE A 19 11.69 0.88 -5.16
C ILE A 19 11.08 2.23 -5.53
N ARG A 20 10.72 2.42 -6.81
CA ARG A 20 10.10 3.67 -7.29
C ARG A 20 8.72 3.89 -6.68
N MET A 21 7.94 2.82 -6.49
CA MET A 21 6.65 2.89 -5.83
C MET A 21 6.81 3.35 -4.38
N ILE A 22 7.78 2.80 -3.65
CA ILE A 22 8.08 3.23 -2.28
C ILE A 22 8.48 4.72 -2.26
N GLN A 23 9.33 5.16 -3.19
CA GLN A 23 9.74 6.56 -3.28
C GLN A 23 8.55 7.49 -3.55
N GLU A 24 7.71 7.17 -4.54
CA GLU A 24 6.51 7.93 -4.84
C GLU A 24 5.56 8.00 -3.64
N ILE A 25 5.37 6.87 -2.93
CA ILE A 25 4.54 6.85 -1.72
C ILE A 25 5.13 7.79 -0.65
N LYS A 26 6.45 7.76 -0.48
CA LYS A 26 7.15 8.61 0.48
C LYS A 26 7.04 10.09 0.13
N GLU A 27 7.09 10.46 -1.13
CA GLU A 27 7.03 11.86 -1.55
C GLU A 27 5.60 12.41 -1.48
N GLN A 28 4.63 11.69 -2.05
CA GLN A 28 3.26 12.19 -2.22
C GLN A 28 2.41 12.06 -0.95
N TYR A 29 2.66 11.05 -0.11
CA TYR A 29 1.80 10.73 1.03
C TYR A 29 2.50 10.90 2.39
N LYS A 30 3.65 11.59 2.45
CA LYS A 30 4.36 11.84 3.73
C LYS A 30 3.48 12.48 4.79
N ASP A 31 2.60 13.39 4.40
CA ASP A 31 1.77 14.15 5.33
C ASP A 31 0.63 13.30 5.89
N ILE A 32 0.11 12.37 5.08
CA ILE A 32 -0.94 11.41 5.47
C ILE A 32 -0.35 10.28 6.33
N LEU A 33 0.78 9.72 5.90
CA LEU A 33 1.43 8.61 6.60
C LEU A 33 2.16 9.07 7.88
N GLY A 34 2.63 10.32 7.90
CA GLY A 34 3.38 10.89 9.02
C GLY A 34 4.51 9.95 9.46
N PRO A 35 4.59 9.58 10.75
CA PRO A 35 5.64 8.68 11.26
C PRO A 35 5.65 7.29 10.63
N LYS A 36 4.52 6.82 10.07
CA LYS A 36 4.39 5.48 9.47
C LYS A 36 5.16 5.34 8.16
N ILE A 37 5.60 6.47 7.57
CA ILE A 37 6.45 6.46 6.38
C ILE A 37 7.74 5.65 6.56
N LYS A 38 8.25 5.56 7.80
CA LYS A 38 9.44 4.77 8.16
C LYS A 38 9.23 3.26 8.02
N LEU A 39 7.99 2.79 7.99
CA LEU A 39 7.69 1.37 7.76
C LEU A 39 8.12 0.96 6.34
N LEU A 40 8.10 1.88 5.38
CA LEU A 40 8.51 1.63 4.00
C LEU A 40 10.02 1.37 3.84
N ASP A 41 10.83 1.57 4.88
CA ASP A 41 12.24 1.19 4.90
C ASP A 41 12.43 -0.31 5.19
N LEU A 42 11.38 -1.01 5.64
CA LEU A 42 11.42 -2.43 5.94
C LEU A 42 11.19 -3.27 4.67
N PRO A 43 11.72 -4.51 4.62
CA PRO A 43 11.51 -5.41 3.47
C PRO A 43 10.03 -5.68 3.14
N ASN A 44 9.16 -5.70 4.14
CA ASN A 44 7.70 -5.85 4.04
C ASN A 44 6.95 -4.52 4.29
N GLY A 45 7.62 -3.39 4.10
CA GLY A 45 7.09 -2.09 4.47
C GLY A 45 5.79 -1.69 3.77
N LEU A 46 5.65 -2.09 2.51
CA LEU A 46 4.43 -1.86 1.72
C LEU A 46 3.24 -2.59 2.33
N ASP A 47 3.40 -3.86 2.71
CA ASP A 47 2.34 -4.66 3.34
C ASP A 47 1.91 -4.05 4.68
N LEU A 48 2.86 -3.59 5.48
CA LEU A 48 2.59 -2.95 6.77
C LEU A 48 1.83 -1.63 6.63
N VAL A 49 2.22 -0.79 5.65
CA VAL A 49 1.51 0.46 5.37
C VAL A 49 0.12 0.17 4.83
N GLN A 50 -0.02 -0.79 3.92
CA GLN A 50 -1.31 -1.20 3.36
C GLN A 50 -2.25 -1.73 4.45
N GLU A 51 -1.77 -2.57 5.37
CA GLU A 51 -2.56 -3.05 6.50
C GLU A 51 -3.00 -1.91 7.41
N TRP A 52 -2.09 -1.00 7.73
CA TRP A 52 -2.43 0.16 8.54
C TRP A 52 -3.50 1.04 7.88
N VAL A 53 -3.37 1.34 6.59
CA VAL A 53 -4.39 2.11 5.84
C VAL A 53 -5.74 1.40 5.87
N ARG A 54 -5.78 0.08 5.66
CA ARG A 54 -7.03 -0.70 5.74
C ARG A 54 -7.69 -0.57 7.10
N ASN A 55 -6.92 -0.69 8.18
CA ASN A 55 -7.44 -0.57 9.54
C ASN A 55 -7.97 0.85 9.81
N GLN A 56 -7.27 1.88 9.36
CA GLN A 56 -7.75 3.27 9.51
C GLN A 56 -9.04 3.53 8.74
N LEU A 57 -9.17 3.01 7.52
CA LEU A 57 -10.41 3.14 6.75
C LEU A 57 -11.59 2.43 7.44
N TYR A 58 -11.34 1.25 8.01
CA TYR A 58 -12.33 0.52 8.79
C TYR A 58 -12.77 1.33 10.02
N ASP A 59 -11.82 1.86 10.79
CA ASP A 59 -12.09 2.64 12.01
C ASP A 59 -12.85 3.93 11.69
N VAL A 60 -12.39 4.71 10.70
CA VAL A 60 -13.02 5.99 10.31
C VAL A 60 -14.41 5.79 9.74
N SER A 61 -14.63 4.69 9.01
CA SER A 61 -15.95 4.36 8.48
C SER A 61 -16.89 3.77 9.53
N GLY A 62 -16.44 3.53 10.76
CA GLY A 62 -17.24 2.82 11.77
C GLY A 62 -17.62 1.40 11.31
N GLY A 63 -16.76 0.76 10.51
CA GLY A 63 -16.98 -0.57 9.95
C GLY A 63 -17.76 -0.63 8.63
N HIS A 64 -18.11 0.50 8.00
CA HIS A 64 -18.81 0.51 6.70
C HIS A 64 -17.89 0.26 5.51
N VAL A 65 -16.60 0.51 5.66
CA VAL A 65 -15.57 0.23 4.65
C VAL A 65 -14.63 -0.83 5.20
N ASP A 66 -14.92 -2.09 4.87
CA ASP A 66 -14.02 -3.21 5.16
C ASP A 66 -13.25 -3.60 3.89
N MET A 67 -11.99 -3.18 3.85
CA MET A 67 -11.04 -3.55 2.79
C MET A 67 -10.05 -4.62 3.24
N ARG A 68 -10.22 -5.19 4.44
CA ARG A 68 -9.44 -6.36 4.85
C ARG A 68 -9.75 -7.47 3.85
N PRO A 69 -8.76 -8.29 3.48
CA PRO A 69 -9.06 -9.46 2.67
C PRO A 69 -10.18 -10.20 3.39
N ALA A 70 -11.34 -10.34 2.73
CA ALA A 70 -12.35 -11.27 3.18
C ALA A 70 -11.60 -12.56 3.35
N GLU A 71 -11.41 -13.03 4.59
CA GLU A 71 -10.79 -14.32 4.82
C GLU A 71 -11.52 -15.25 3.86
N ILE A 72 -10.78 -15.79 2.90
CA ILE A 72 -11.33 -16.81 2.02
C ILE A 72 -11.70 -17.89 3.01
N SER A 73 -13.00 -17.93 3.31
CA SER A 73 -13.63 -18.98 4.07
C SER A 73 -13.61 -20.19 3.14
N HIS A 74 -12.41 -20.70 2.84
CA HIS A 74 -12.22 -22.10 2.54
C HIS A 74 -12.43 -22.82 3.86
N ILE A 75 -13.70 -22.87 4.23
CA ILE A 75 -14.25 -23.94 5.03
C ILE A 75 -13.84 -25.20 4.28
N ALA A 76 -12.93 -25.93 4.89
CA ALA A 76 -12.64 -27.30 4.53
C ALA A 76 -13.97 -28.05 4.38
N ALA A 77 -14.20 -28.61 3.21
CA ALA A 77 -15.19 -29.64 2.95
C ALA A 77 -14.53 -30.71 2.07
#